data_AF-A0A4Y8M088-F1
#
_entry.id   AF-A0A4Y8M088-F1
#
_cell.length_a   1.000
_cell.length_b   1.000
_cell.length_c   1.000
_cell.angle_alpha   90.00
_cell.angle_beta   90.00
_cell.angle_gamma   90.00
#
_symmetry.space_group_name_H-M   'P 1'
#
loop_
_entity.id
_entity.type
_entity.pdbx_description
1 polymer ?
#
loop_
_entity_poly.entity_id
_entity_poly.type
_entity_poly.pdbx_seq_one_letter_code
_entity_poly.pdbx_strand_id
1 'polypeptide(L)' 'MSSLRAHAPIISHYPSQVTDLAEEIDRLRREMTDTFLQEHSLIADSVMELSRKLDLKINEYMKQVLLSREEVR' A
#
# COMPACT_ATOMS: atom_id res chain seq x y z
N MET A 1 -26.30 -36.23 -9.07
CA MET A 1 -27.10 -35.12 -8.50
C MET A 1 -26.23 -34.48 -7.43
N SER A 2 -25.40 -33.51 -7.80
CA SER A 2 -25.61 -32.06 -7.55
C SER A 2 -25.80 -31.81 -6.04
N SER A 3 -24.87 -31.15 -5.34
CA SER A 3 -24.58 -29.73 -5.57
C SER A 3 -23.22 -29.34 -5.01
N LEU A 4 -22.35 -28.82 -5.89
CA LEU A 4 -21.24 -27.96 -5.52
C LEU A 4 -21.83 -26.69 -4.90
N ARG A 5 -21.65 -26.47 -3.58
CA ARG A 5 -21.82 -25.14 -3.02
C ARG A 5 -20.57 -24.35 -3.34
N ALA A 6 -20.65 -23.59 -4.43
CA ALA A 6 -19.64 -22.63 -4.82
C ALA A 6 -19.29 -21.76 -3.63
N HIS A 7 -17.99 -21.68 -3.33
CA HIS A 7 -17.43 -20.64 -2.49
C HIS A 7 -17.83 -19.30 -3.10
N ALA A 8 -18.80 -18.63 -2.48
CA ALA A 8 -19.09 -17.24 -2.79
C ALA A 8 -17.78 -16.46 -2.56
N PRO A 9 -17.27 -15.70 -3.55
CA PRO A 9 -16.19 -14.78 -3.27
C PRO A 9 -16.75 -13.78 -2.27
N ILE A 10 -16.11 -13.68 -1.10
CA ILE A 10 -16.28 -12.54 -0.23
C ILE A 10 -15.76 -11.36 -1.06
N ILE A 11 -16.68 -10.64 -1.72
CA ILE A 11 -16.37 -9.37 -2.38
C ILE A 11 -16.07 -8.41 -1.23
N SER A 12 -14.82 -8.43 -0.79
CA SER A 12 -14.25 -7.45 0.13
C SER A 12 -14.43 -6.10 -0.55
N HIS A 13 -15.44 -5.34 -0.12
CA HIS A 13 -15.66 -3.95 -0.51
C HIS A 13 -14.61 -3.02 0.14
N TYR A 14 -13.38 -3.51 0.33
CA TYR A 14 -12.28 -2.58 0.55
C TYR A 14 -12.21 -1.70 -0.69
N PRO A 15 -12.27 -0.37 -0.56
CA PRO A 15 -12.17 0.50 -1.71
C PRO A 15 -10.88 0.15 -2.45
N SER A 16 -10.99 -0.24 -3.73
CA SER A 16 -9.88 -0.71 -4.56
C SER A 16 -8.64 0.17 -4.40
N GLN A 17 -8.87 1.49 -4.30
CA GLN A 17 -7.84 2.50 -4.10
C GLN A 17 -7.01 2.32 -2.82
N VAL A 18 -7.58 1.84 -1.72
CA VAL A 18 -6.82 1.58 -0.47
C VAL A 18 -5.94 0.34 -0.61
N THR A 19 -6.43 -0.69 -1.31
CA THR A 19 -5.63 -1.87 -1.65
C THR A 19 -4.48 -1.50 -2.60
N ASP A 20 -4.76 -0.72 -3.64
CA ASP A 20 -3.76 -0.24 -4.59
C ASP A 20 -2.66 0.59 -3.91
N LEU A 21 -3.06 1.48 -2.98
CA LEU A 21 -2.12 2.27 -2.19
C LEU A 21 -1.26 1.41 -1.26
N ALA A 22 -1.83 0.37 -0.65
CA ALA A 22 -1.07 -0.54 0.20
C ALA A 22 -0.02 -1.32 -0.61
N GLU A 23 -0.37 -1.81 -1.81
CA GLU A 23 0.57 -2.48 -2.71
C GLU A 23 1.69 -1.55 -3.17
N GLU A 24 1.36 -0.29 -3.48
CA GLU A 24 2.35 0.72 -3.89
C GLU A 24 3.30 1.07 -2.75
N ILE A 25 2.81 1.21 -1.52
CA ILE A 25 3.61 1.41 -0.30
C ILE A 25 4.58 0.23 -0.11
N ASP A 26 4.11 -1.01 -0.24
CA ASP A 26 4.96 -2.18 -0.06
C ASP A 26 6.01 -2.32 -1.17
N ARG A 27 5.67 -1.95 -2.40
CA ARG A 27 6.65 -1.87 -3.49
C ARG A 27 7.73 -0.83 -3.19
N LEU A 28 7.35 0.38 -2.78
CA LEU A 28 8.30 1.46 -2.46
C LEU A 28 9.20 1.11 -1.28
N ARG A 29 8.68 0.40 -0.26
CA ARG A 29 9.49 -0.11 0.84
C ARG A 29 10.57 -1.09 0.37
N ARG A 30 10.20 -2.02 -0.52
CA ARG A 30 11.17 -2.97 -1.09
C ARG A 30 12.24 -2.24 -1.88
N GLU A 31 11.83 -1.35 -2.78
CA GLU A 31 12.74 -0.57 -3.61
C GLU A 31 13.70 0.28 -2.77
N MET A 32 13.19 1.00 -1.76
CA MET A 32 14.04 1.77 -0.83
C MET A 32 15.02 0.89 -0.07
N THR A 33 14.61 -0.31 0.35
CA THR A 33 15.48 -1.26 1.06
C THR A 33 16.60 -1.75 0.14
N ASP A 34 16.25 -2.14 -1.08
CA ASP A 34 17.22 -2.62 -2.07
C ASP A 34 18.22 -1.51 -2.45
N THR A 35 17.74 -0.28 -2.65
CA THR A 35 18.59 0.89 -2.91
C THR A 35 19.50 1.19 -1.72
N PHE A 36 19.00 1.13 -0.48
CA PHE A 36 19.85 1.28 0.70
C PHE A 36 20.94 0.22 0.76
N LEU A 37 20.63 -1.04 0.44
CA LEU A 37 21.62 -2.12 0.40
C LEU A 37 22.68 -1.91 -0.69
N GLN A 38 22.33 -1.27 -1.80
CA GLN A 38 23.27 -0.92 -2.88
C GLN A 38 24.16 0.26 -2.52
N GLU A 39 23.56 1.32 -1.95
CA GLU A 39 24.26 2.59 -1.64
C GLU A 39 25.01 2.52 -0.31
N HIS A 40 24.67 1.57 0.56
CA HIS A 40 25.15 1.45 1.94
C HIS A 40 24.97 2.73 2.77
N SER A 41 24.01 3.58 2.41
CA SER A 41 23.81 4.89 3.01
C SER A 41 22.34 5.28 3.04
N LEU A 42 21.85 5.62 4.23
CA LEU A 42 20.48 6.12 4.42
C LEU A 42 20.29 7.56 3.93
N ILE A 43 21.39 8.30 3.77
CA ILE A 43 21.38 9.69 3.31
C ILE A 43 21.76 9.83 1.84
N ALA A 44 21.93 8.72 1.12
CA ALA A 44 22.08 8.75 -0.33
C ALA A 44 20.84 9.40 -0.95
N ASP A 45 21.05 10.27 -1.94
CA ASP A 45 19.95 11.04 -2.57
C ASP A 45 18.87 10.12 -3.13
N SER A 46 19.27 8.96 -3.68
CA SER A 46 18.38 7.91 -4.21
C SER A 46 17.49 7.31 -3.11
N VAL A 47 18.04 6.95 -1.96
CA VAL A 47 17.30 6.45 -0.79
C VAL A 47 16.38 7.54 -0.22
N MET A 48 16.86 8.77 -0.12
CA MET A 48 16.10 9.92 0.37
C MET A 48 14.94 10.30 -0.56
N GLU A 49 15.09 10.12 -1.88
CA GLU A 49 13.99 10.33 -2.84
C GLU A 49 12.92 9.24 -2.69
N LEU A 50 13.32 7.97 -2.58
CA LEU A 50 12.40 6.86 -2.35
C LEU A 50 11.65 7.00 -1.02
N SER A 51 12.34 7.43 0.04
CA SER A 51 11.73 7.74 1.34
C SER A 51 10.65 8.82 1.21
N ARG A 52 10.95 9.93 0.54
CA ARG A 52 9.97 11.01 0.29
C ARG A 52 8.75 10.52 -0.51
N LYS A 53 8.96 9.67 -1.53
CA LYS A 53 7.86 9.06 -2.30
C LYS A 53 7.01 8.14 -1.45
N LEU A 54 7.64 7.31 -0.62
CA LEU A 54 6.96 6.41 0.31
C LEU A 54 6.09 7.18 1.31
N ASP A 55 6.62 8.26 1.90
CA ASP A 55 5.88 9.09 2.84
C ASP A 55 4.63 9.71 2.20
N LEU A 56 4.72 10.19 0.95
CA LEU A 56 3.56 10.71 0.23
C LEU A 56 2.46 9.64 0.09
N LYS A 57 2.84 8.40 -0.22
CA LYS A 57 1.87 7.30 -0.38
C LYS A 57 1.27 6.84 0.94
N ILE A 58 2.06 6.82 2.01
CA ILE A 58 1.54 6.57 3.36
C ILE A 58 0.53 7.64 3.74
N ASN A 59 0.84 8.92 3.51
CA ASN A 59 -0.09 10.01 3.80
C ASN A 59 -1.39 9.90 2.99
N GLU A 60 -1.30 9.54 1.70
CA GLU A 60 -2.48 9.30 0.85
C GLU A 60 -3.33 8.14 1.38
N TYR A 61 -2.71 7.01 1.69
CA TYR A 61 -3.38 5.84 2.29
C TYR A 61 -4.09 6.21 3.59
N MET A 62 -3.39 6.90 4.49
CA MET A 62 -3.93 7.31 5.79
C MET A 62 -5.14 8.23 5.62
N LYS A 63 -5.09 9.17 4.67
CA LYS A 63 -6.23 10.04 4.35
C LYS A 63 -7.43 9.23 3.85
N GLN A 64 -7.22 8.28 2.95
CA GLN A 64 -8.30 7.44 2.42
C GLN A 64 -8.94 6.56 3.50
N VAL A 65 -8.12 5.97 4.37
CA VAL A 65 -8.61 5.16 5.51
C VAL A 65 -9.39 6.00 6.52
N LEU A 66 -8.95 7.23 6.79
CA LEU A 66 -9.66 8.16 7.68
C LEU A 66 -11.02 8.58 7.09
N LEU A 67 -11.05 8.99 5.81
CA LEU A 67 -12.29 9.37 5.13
C LEU A 67 -13.30 8.22 5.09
N SER A 68 -12.84 7.01 4.76
CA SER A 68 -13.68 5.81 4.74
C SER A 68 -14.30 5.50 6.11
N ARG A 69 -13.67 5.90 7.22
CA ARG A 69 -14.20 5.72 8.58
C ARG A 69 -15.23 6.78 8.96
N GLU A 70 -15.14 7.98 8.40
CA GLU A 70 -16.09 9.07 8.63
C GLU A 70 -17.39 8.87 7.84
N GLU A 71 -17.33 8.33 6.63
CA GLU A 71 -18.52 8.04 5.79
C GLU A 71 -19.41 6.92 6.35
N VAL A 72 -18.87 6.08 7.25
CA VAL A 72 -19.59 4.96 7.89
C VAL A 72 -20.30 5.37 9.18
N ARG A 73 -20.07 6.61 9.66
CA ARG A 73 -20.64 7.15 10.91
C ARG A 73 -21.94 7.90 10.70
#